data_AF-A0AAW9IIT7-F1
#
_entry.id   AF-A0AAW9IIT7-F1
#
_cell.length_a   1.000
_cell.length_b   1.000
_cell.length_c   1.000
_cell.angle_alpha   90.00
_cell.angle_beta   90.00
_cell.angle_gamma   90.00
#
_symmetry.space_group_name_H-M   'P 1'
#
loop_
_entity.id
_entity.type
_entity.pdbx_description
1 polymer ?
#
loop_
_entity_poly.entity_id
_entity_poly.type
_entity_poly.pdbx_seq_one_letter_code
_entity_poly.pdbx_strand_id
1 'polypeptide(L)'
;YNVYNALGTVGAMSILDINKEFIKEGLLDIIVPGRCERVGYKYNIPYEVIIDFAHTPDGLKNILETLKGFAKNRLIAVYGCGGDRDKVKRAELGRIGTEIADLAVITSDNPREEDPMAIIK
;
A
#
# COMPACT_ATOMS: atom_id res chain seq x y z
N TYR A 1 -4.31 -4.99 -8.00
CA TYR A 1 -5.72 -4.59 -7.77
C TYR A 1 -6.19 -3.43 -8.65
N ASN A 2 -5.45 -2.32 -8.76
CA ASN A 2 -5.95 -1.12 -9.46
C ASN A 2 -6.37 -1.36 -10.93
N VAL A 3 -5.61 -2.17 -11.68
CA VAL A 3 -5.97 -2.51 -13.07
C VAL A 3 -7.32 -3.22 -13.15
N TYR A 4 -7.56 -4.23 -12.31
CA TYR A 4 -8.84 -4.96 -12.30
C TYR A 4 -10.01 -4.07 -11.88
N ASN A 5 -9.80 -3.19 -10.88
CA ASN A 5 -10.83 -2.24 -10.46
C ASN A 5 -11.17 -1.26 -11.59
N ALA A 6 -10.15 -0.70 -12.25
CA ALA A 6 -10.34 0.19 -13.39
C ALA A 6 -11.06 -0.50 -14.56
N LEU A 7 -10.67 -1.73 -14.91
CA LEU A 7 -11.34 -2.51 -15.95
C LEU A 7 -12.80 -2.84 -15.59
N GLY A 8 -13.07 -3.16 -14.31
CA GLY A 8 -14.43 -3.34 -13.81
C GLY A 8 -15.28 -2.07 -13.96
N THR A 9 -14.72 -0.91 -13.63
CA THR A 9 -15.36 0.40 -13.84
C THR A 9 -15.61 0.67 -15.32
N VAL A 10 -14.61 0.44 -16.19
CA VAL A 10 -14.76 0.60 -17.65
C VAL A 10 -15.90 -0.29 -18.17
N GLY A 11 -15.96 -1.56 -17.74
CA GLY A 11 -17.00 -2.50 -18.13
C GLY A 11 -18.39 -2.05 -17.68
N ALA A 12 -18.54 -1.66 -16.41
CA ALA A 12 -19.80 -1.17 -15.86
C ALA A 12 -20.30 0.11 -16.55
N MET A 13 -19.41 1.09 -16.77
CA MET A 13 -19.76 2.36 -17.42
C MET A 13 -20.08 2.17 -18.91
N SER A 14 -19.43 1.20 -19.57
CA SER A 14 -19.75 0.86 -20.95
C SER A 14 -21.16 0.26 -21.09
N ILE A 15 -21.63 -0.52 -20.11
CA ILE A 15 -23.02 -1.06 -20.09
C ILE A 15 -24.05 0.07 -19.93
N LEU A 16 -23.66 1.17 -19.28
CA LEU A 16 -24.48 2.35 -19.07
C LEU A 16 -24.39 3.36 -20.24
N ASP A 17 -23.78 2.98 -21.36
CA ASP A 17 -23.58 3.81 -22.55
C ASP A 17 -22.86 5.15 -22.27
N ILE A 18 -21.99 5.19 -21.24
CA ILE A 18 -21.17 6.36 -20.97
C ILE A 18 -20.06 6.47 -22.04
N ASN A 19 -19.87 7.66 -22.59
CA ASN A 19 -18.83 7.90 -23.59
C ASN A 19 -17.44 7.56 -23.02
N LYS A 20 -16.68 6.75 -23.78
CA LYS A 20 -15.33 6.29 -23.42
C LYS A 20 -14.36 7.41 -23.06
N GLU A 21 -14.48 8.60 -23.65
CA GLU A 21 -13.60 9.73 -23.33
C GLU A 21 -13.86 10.22 -21.91
N PHE A 22 -15.11 10.29 -21.47
CA PHE A 22 -15.43 10.64 -20.07
C PHE A 22 -14.95 9.57 -19.08
N ILE A 23 -15.05 8.29 -19.45
CA ILE A 23 -14.52 7.19 -18.61
C ILE A 23 -13.00 7.34 -18.46
N LYS A 24 -12.30 7.57 -19.57
CA LYS A 24 -10.85 7.78 -19.59
C LYS A 24 -10.45 8.99 -18.76
N GLU A 25 -11.09 10.13 -18.96
CA GLU A 25 -10.84 11.37 -18.19
C GLU A 25 -11.01 11.12 -16.69
N GLY A 26 -12.10 10.47 -16.27
CA GLY A 26 -12.31 10.15 -14.86
C GLY A 26 -11.25 9.21 -14.25
N LEU A 27 -10.64 8.34 -15.04
CA LEU A 27 -9.59 7.42 -14.59
C LEU A 27 -8.20 8.06 -14.54
N LEU A 28 -7.95 9.15 -15.26
CA LEU A 28 -6.63 9.79 -15.30
C LEU A 28 -6.26 10.47 -13.97
N ASP A 29 -7.26 11.06 -13.31
CA ASP A 29 -7.04 11.90 -12.13
C ASP A 29 -7.42 11.23 -10.81
N ILE A 30 -7.81 9.94 -10.84
CA ILE A 30 -8.30 9.25 -9.65
C ILE A 30 -7.16 8.97 -8.66
N ILE A 31 -7.30 9.55 -7.47
CA ILE A 31 -6.43 9.27 -6.33
C ILE A 31 -7.31 8.86 -5.16
N VAL A 32 -7.05 7.68 -4.59
CA VAL A 32 -7.71 7.22 -3.37
C VAL A 32 -6.75 7.44 -2.20
N PRO A 33 -7.09 8.31 -1.22
CA PRO A 33 -6.23 8.55 -0.08
C PRO A 33 -5.86 7.25 0.65
N GLY A 34 -4.58 7.07 0.95
CA GLY A 34 -4.05 5.87 1.61
C GLY A 34 -4.09 4.58 0.78
N ARG A 35 -4.18 4.65 -0.55
CA ARG A 35 -4.06 3.49 -1.47
C ARG A 35 -3.04 3.79 -2.57
N CYS A 36 -1.81 3.32 -2.38
CA CYS A 36 -0.64 3.64 -3.21
C CYS A 36 -0.56 5.17 -3.49
N GLU A 37 -0.83 5.97 -2.47
CA GLU A 37 -0.89 7.42 -2.58
C GLU A 37 0.52 8.00 -2.57
N ARG A 38 0.93 8.61 -3.67
CA ARG A 38 2.20 9.36 -3.73
C ARG A 38 2.02 10.67 -2.99
N VAL A 39 2.88 10.93 -2.01
CA VAL A 39 2.88 12.17 -1.23
C VAL A 39 4.24 12.88 -1.22
N GLY A 40 5.31 12.18 -1.64
CA GLY A 40 6.67 12.71 -1.66
C GLY A 40 6.82 14.01 -2.48
N TYR A 41 6.10 14.12 -3.61
CA TYR A 41 6.15 15.29 -4.48
C TYR A 41 5.72 16.61 -3.81
N LYS A 42 5.01 16.53 -2.68
CA LYS A 42 4.57 17.71 -1.90
C LYS A 42 5.71 18.29 -1.05
N TYR A 43 6.80 17.54 -0.88
CA TYR A 43 7.94 17.91 -0.06
C TYR A 43 9.17 18.11 -0.96
N ASN A 44 10.01 19.10 -0.66
CA ASN A 44 11.26 19.32 -1.38
C ASN A 44 12.35 18.33 -0.92
N ILE A 45 12.13 17.04 -1.20
CA ILE A 45 12.97 15.92 -0.78
C ILE A 45 13.43 15.11 -2.00
N PRO A 46 14.62 14.48 -1.95
CA PRO A 46 15.21 13.80 -3.10
C PRO A 46 14.70 12.37 -3.31
N TYR A 47 13.57 11.99 -2.71
CA TYR A 47 12.99 10.64 -2.80
C TYR A 47 11.47 10.66 -2.77
N GLU A 48 10.85 9.59 -3.25
CA GLU A 48 9.40 9.43 -3.23
C GLU A 48 8.93 8.86 -1.88
N VAL A 49 7.74 9.28 -1.46
CA VAL A 49 7.04 8.72 -0.29
C VAL A 49 5.67 8.27 -0.76
N ILE A 50 5.32 7.03 -0.43
CA ILE A 50 4.06 6.38 -0.82
C ILE A 50 3.37 5.91 0.45
N ILE A 51 2.09 6.26 0.59
CA ILE A 51 1.23 5.81 1.69
C ILE A 51 0.29 4.73 1.16
N ASP A 52 0.28 3.58 1.84
CA ASP A 52 -0.65 2.50 1.58
C ASP A 52 -1.17 1.91 2.90
N PHE A 53 -2.39 1.39 2.88
CA PHE A 53 -3.08 0.83 4.05
C PHE A 53 -2.86 -0.68 4.23
N ALA A 54 -2.00 -1.29 3.41
CA ALA A 54 -1.65 -2.70 3.50
C ALA A 54 -1.32 -3.12 4.94
N HIS A 55 -2.21 -3.91 5.54
CA HIS A 55 -2.09 -4.43 6.91
C HIS A 55 -2.34 -5.95 6.96
N THR A 56 -2.45 -6.59 5.80
CA THR A 56 -2.53 -8.04 5.61
C THR A 56 -1.24 -8.52 4.92
N PRO A 57 -0.80 -9.78 5.13
CA PRO A 57 0.39 -10.32 4.47
C PRO A 57 0.36 -10.14 2.94
N ASP A 58 -0.75 -10.52 2.31
CA ASP A 58 -0.95 -10.38 0.87
C ASP A 58 -0.93 -8.92 0.41
N GLY A 59 -1.57 -8.01 1.17
CA GLY A 59 -1.55 -6.58 0.87
C GLY A 59 -0.13 -6.01 0.91
N LEU A 60 0.64 -6.33 1.96
CA LEU A 60 2.02 -5.85 2.13
C LEU A 60 2.92 -6.41 1.02
N LYS A 61 2.80 -7.70 0.71
CA LYS A 61 3.55 -8.33 -0.37
C LYS A 61 3.28 -7.64 -1.70
N ASN A 62 2.00 -7.50 -2.07
CA ASN A 62 1.60 -6.93 -3.35
C ASN A 62 2.10 -5.50 -3.54
N ILE A 63 2.00 -4.64 -2.51
CA ILE A 63 2.51 -3.27 -2.62
C ILE A 63 4.04 -3.25 -2.70
N LEU A 64 4.75 -4.03 -1.88
CA LEU A 64 6.21 -4.04 -1.89
C LEU A 64 6.78 -4.60 -3.20
N GLU A 65 6.24 -5.68 -3.75
CA GLU A 65 6.66 -6.23 -5.04
C GLU A 65 6.40 -5.23 -6.17
N THR A 66 5.23 -4.58 -6.16
CA THR A 66 4.89 -3.53 -7.13
C THR A 66 5.92 -2.41 -7.05
N LEU A 67 6.19 -1.87 -5.85
CA LEU A 67 7.13 -0.77 -5.67
C LEU A 67 8.58 -1.16 -5.97
N LYS A 68 8.99 -2.40 -5.70
CA LYS A 68 10.32 -2.91 -6.04
C LYS A 68 10.57 -2.86 -7.55
N GLY A 69 9.54 -3.10 -8.36
CA GLY A 69 9.61 -2.98 -9.82
C GLY A 69 9.82 -1.55 -10.34
N PHE A 70 9.48 -0.52 -9.55
CA PHE A 70 9.62 0.89 -9.94
C PHE A 70 10.75 1.63 -9.21
N ALA A 71 11.16 1.15 -8.03
CA ALA A 71 12.19 1.77 -7.21
C ALA A 71 13.54 1.72 -7.93
N LYS A 72 14.14 2.89 -8.18
CA LYS A 72 15.46 2.99 -8.84
C LYS A 72 16.64 2.66 -7.91
N ASN A 73 16.44 2.85 -6.60
CA ASN A 73 17.46 2.66 -5.57
C ASN A 73 16.89 1.74 -4.48
N ARG A 74 16.99 2.17 -3.21
CA ARG A 74 16.49 1.41 -2.06
C ARG A 74 14.99 1.57 -1.91
N LEU A 75 14.31 0.45 -1.67
CA LEU A 75 12.95 0.40 -1.14
C LEU A 75 13.03 0.31 0.38
N ILE A 76 12.52 1.33 1.07
CA ILE A 76 12.41 1.36 2.54
C ILE A 76 10.93 1.20 2.89
N ALA A 77 10.61 0.18 3.68
CA ALA A 77 9.25 -0.09 4.13
C ALA A 77 9.13 0.27 5.62
N VAL A 78 8.19 1.17 5.96
CA VAL A 78 7.88 1.53 7.35
C VAL A 78 6.48 1.02 7.66
N TYR A 79 6.35 0.09 8.60
CA TYR A 79 5.05 -0.53 8.91
C TYR A 79 5.03 -1.13 10.31
N GLY A 80 3.82 -1.41 10.80
CA GLY A 80 3.58 -2.07 12.07
C GLY A 80 2.45 -3.08 11.97
N CYS A 81 1.97 -3.55 13.11
CA CYS A 81 0.77 -4.38 13.19
C CYS A 81 -0.14 -3.86 14.31
N GLY A 82 -1.45 -3.96 14.10
CA GLY A 82 -2.43 -3.64 15.14
C GLY A 82 -2.41 -4.66 16.29
N GLY A 83 -2.56 -4.17 17.52
CA GLY A 83 -2.75 -4.99 18.73
C GLY A 83 -4.17 -5.55 18.86
N ASP A 84 -4.41 -6.44 19.82
CA ASP A 84 -5.71 -7.07 20.12
C ASP A 84 -6.45 -7.66 18.91
N ARG A 85 -5.66 -8.15 17.94
CA ARG A 85 -6.14 -8.75 16.69
C ARG A 85 -5.31 -9.99 16.36
N ASP A 86 -5.42 -10.43 15.12
CA ASP A 86 -4.66 -11.54 14.56
C ASP A 86 -3.16 -11.40 14.83
N LYS A 87 -2.66 -12.24 15.74
CA LYS A 87 -1.24 -12.33 16.10
C LYS A 87 -0.45 -13.19 15.12
N VAL A 88 -1.11 -14.11 14.41
CA VAL A 88 -0.46 -15.08 13.51
C VAL A 88 0.18 -14.35 12.34
N LYS A 89 -0.49 -13.34 11.79
CA LYS A 89 0.04 -12.55 10.67
C LYS A 89 1.26 -11.69 11.00
N ARG A 90 1.59 -11.45 12.29
CA ARG A 90 2.70 -10.55 12.70
C ARG A 90 4.04 -11.03 12.17
N ALA A 91 4.35 -12.30 12.44
CA ALA A 91 5.59 -12.92 11.98
C ALA A 91 5.68 -12.95 10.45
N GLU A 92 4.55 -13.20 9.79
CA GLU A 92 4.49 -13.21 8.33
C GLU A 92 4.71 -11.81 7.72
N LEU A 93 4.10 -10.76 8.28
CA LEU A 93 4.34 -9.37 7.88
C LEU A 93 5.81 -8.96 8.07
N GLY A 94 6.41 -9.36 9.20
CA GLY A 94 7.84 -9.15 9.46
C GLY A 94 8.72 -9.82 8.39
N ARG A 95 8.46 -11.10 8.11
CA ARG A 95 9.17 -11.87 7.08
C ARG A 95 9.03 -11.26 5.69
N ILE A 96 7.80 -10.96 5.25
CA ILE A 96 7.53 -10.40 3.91
C ILE A 96 8.26 -9.06 3.71
N GLY A 97 8.15 -8.13 4.67
CA GLY A 97 8.79 -6.83 4.49
C GLY A 97 10.31 -6.88 4.55
N THR A 98 10.88 -7.77 5.37
CA THR A 98 12.35 -7.97 5.43
C THR A 98 12.93 -8.71 4.23
N GLU A 99 12.15 -9.58 3.58
CA GLU A 99 12.59 -10.29 2.36
C GLU A 99 12.55 -9.40 1.10
N ILE A 100 11.58 -8.50 1.00
CA ILE A 100 11.34 -7.73 -0.24
C ILE A 100 11.98 -6.33 -0.19
N ALA A 101 11.85 -5.62 0.94
CA ALA A 101 12.40 -4.28 1.09
C ALA A 101 13.90 -4.34 1.37
N ASP A 102 14.65 -3.32 0.91
CA ASP A 102 16.08 -3.19 1.22
C ASP A 102 16.31 -2.75 2.68
N LEU A 103 15.28 -2.20 3.32
CA LEU A 103 15.21 -1.91 4.74
C LEU A 103 13.75 -1.96 5.20
N ALA A 104 13.48 -2.82 6.18
CA ALA A 104 12.21 -2.82 6.90
C ALA A 104 12.38 -2.08 8.24
N VAL A 105 11.61 -1.03 8.45
CA VAL A 105 11.49 -0.29 9.70
C VAL A 105 10.18 -0.72 10.35
N ILE A 106 10.29 -1.63 11.32
CA ILE A 106 9.14 -2.09 12.09
C ILE A 106 8.89 -1.10 13.23
N THR A 107 7.68 -0.59 13.31
CA THR A 107 7.27 0.42 14.30
C THR A 107 5.91 0.09 14.91
N SER A 108 5.51 0.86 15.91
CA SER A 108 4.15 0.83 16.44
C SER A 108 3.17 1.40 15.41
N ASP A 109 2.04 0.73 15.25
CA ASP A 109 0.90 1.19 14.43
C ASP A 109 -0.28 1.50 15.36
N ASN A 110 -1.22 0.57 15.51
CA ASN A 110 -2.40 0.72 16.36
C ASN A 110 -2.36 -0.32 17.50
N PRO A 111 -1.59 -0.09 18.57
CA PRO A 111 -1.35 -1.09 19.63
C PRO A 111 -2.60 -1.41 20.46
N ARG A 112 -3.60 -0.53 20.49
CA ARG A 112 -4.81 -0.66 21.33
C ARG A 112 -4.43 -0.83 22.81
N GLU A 113 -4.83 -1.93 23.45
CA GLU A 113 -4.54 -2.21 24.86
C GLU A 113 -3.30 -3.09 25.05
N GLU A 114 -2.73 -3.63 23.95
CA GLU A 114 -1.52 -4.44 23.99
C GLU A 114 -0.26 -3.55 24.04
N ASP A 115 0.74 -3.98 24.82
CA ASP A 115 2.05 -3.30 24.84
C ASP A 115 2.66 -3.27 23.42
N PRO A 116 2.98 -2.07 22.86
CA PRO A 116 3.60 -1.95 21.54
C PRO A 116 4.84 -2.83 21.36
N MET A 117 5.67 -2.96 22.41
CA MET A 117 6.90 -3.74 22.33
C MET A 117 6.62 -5.24 22.34
N ALA A 118 5.51 -5.69 22.91
CA ALA A 118 5.06 -7.08 22.82
C ALA A 118 4.55 -7.43 21.41
N ILE A 119 4.13 -6.45 20.60
CA ILE A 119 3.74 -6.64 19.20
C ILE A 119 4.97 -6.70 18.28
N ILE A 120 5.97 -5.86 18.53
CA ILE A 120 7.16 -5.70 17.69
C ILE A 120 8.17 -6.84 17.85
N LYS A 121 8.21 -7.47 19.03
CA LYS A 121 9.20 -8.48 19.42
C LYS A 121 9.24 -9.72 18.51
#